data_AF-A0A3S1DVB0-F1
#
_entry.id   AF-A0A3S1DVB0-F1
#
_cell.length_a   1.000
_cell.length_b   1.000
_cell.length_c   1.000
_cell.angle_alpha   90.00
_cell.angle_beta   90.00
_cell.angle_gamma   90.00
#
_symmetry.space_group_name_H-M   'P 1'
#
loop_
_entity.id
_entity.type
_entity.pdbx_description
1 polymer ?
#
loop_
_entity_poly.entity_id
_entity_poly.type
_entity_poly.pdbx_seq_one_letter_code
_entity_poly.pdbx_strand_id
1 'polypeptide(L)'
;MNAFEPQIVSSDLDDIIAAVRRLQQGGGKLPSERDLAEHLNVKRHQLRKALELLRQSGDLKPARARRAPTALPRYGEELVRVTNPIEVLELRLLMEPGLARLASLRASSFETARIIDAATTPENASSGAVDFAFHLAIVAAARNHLAAEFYK
;
A
#
# COMPACT_ATOMS: atom_id res chain seq x y z
N MET A 1 -8.62 -41.36 16.18
CA MET A 1 -8.19 -40.97 17.54
C MET A 1 -6.68 -41.18 17.61
N ASN A 2 -5.89 -40.11 17.53
CA ASN A 2 -4.47 -40.13 17.88
C ASN A 2 -4.26 -39.04 18.92
N ALA A 3 -3.90 -39.47 20.13
CA ALA A 3 -3.66 -38.64 21.28
C ALA A 3 -2.43 -37.76 21.03
N PHE A 4 -2.61 -36.44 21.06
CA PHE A 4 -1.52 -35.47 21.01
C PHE A 4 -1.25 -35.01 22.45
N GLU A 5 -0.16 -35.50 23.03
CA GLU A 5 0.31 -35.10 24.34
C GLU A 5 0.98 -33.71 24.29
N PRO A 6 0.74 -32.86 25.32
CA PRO A 6 1.35 -31.55 25.40
C PRO A 6 2.78 -31.68 25.94
N GLN A 7 3.78 -31.62 25.06
CA GLN A 7 5.17 -31.41 25.46
C GLN A 7 5.57 -29.97 25.19
N ILE A 8 5.64 -29.17 26.26
CA ILE A 8 6.85 -28.46 26.72
C ILE A 8 6.50 -27.75 28.05
N VAL A 9 7.20 -28.13 29.13
CA VAL A 9 7.16 -27.50 30.47
C VAL A 9 8.45 -26.69 30.69
N SER A 10 8.82 -25.87 29.70
CA SER A 10 9.99 -25.01 29.79
C SER A 10 9.69 -23.70 29.06
N SER A 11 9.87 -22.58 29.75
CA SER A 11 9.58 -21.25 29.22
C SER A 11 10.73 -20.67 28.40
N ASP A 12 11.71 -21.50 28.05
CA ASP A 12 12.91 -21.09 27.35
C ASP A 12 12.63 -20.89 25.87
N LEU A 13 13.17 -19.79 25.35
CA LEU A 13 12.89 -19.30 24.01
C LEU A 13 13.30 -20.31 22.93
N ASP A 14 14.37 -21.05 23.17
CA ASP A 14 14.90 -22.06 22.25
C ASP A 14 13.98 -23.27 22.12
N ASP A 15 13.30 -23.67 23.21
CA ASP A 15 12.32 -24.75 23.18
C ASP A 15 11.09 -24.37 22.34
N ILE A 16 10.64 -23.12 22.44
CA ILE A 16 9.55 -22.57 21.64
C ILE A 16 9.92 -22.55 20.15
N ILE A 17 11.16 -22.13 19.82
CA ILE A 17 11.68 -22.13 18.45
C ILE A 17 11.71 -23.56 17.89
N ALA A 18 12.22 -24.52 18.65
CA ALA A 18 12.28 -25.92 18.26
C ALA A 18 10.88 -26.51 18.00
N ALA A 19 9.92 -26.20 18.86
CA ALA A 19 8.53 -26.65 18.72
C ALA A 19 7.88 -26.11 17.44
N VAL A 20 8.06 -24.82 17.13
CA VAL A 20 7.52 -24.19 15.91
C VAL A 20 8.14 -24.80 14.65
N ARG A 21 9.46 -25.07 14.65
CA ARG A 21 10.13 -25.74 13.52
C ARG A 21 9.58 -27.13 13.24
N ARG A 22 9.32 -27.94 14.28
CA ARG A 22 8.72 -29.28 14.12
C ARG A 22 7.33 -29.20 13.48
N LEU A 23 6.50 -28.26 13.93
CA LEU A 23 5.17 -28.04 13.36
C LEU A 23 5.23 -27.63 11.88
N GLN A 24 6.22 -26.83 11.49
CA GLN A 24 6.45 -26.42 10.11
C GLN A 24 6.91 -27.58 9.21
N GLN A 25 7.77 -28.48 9.72
CA GLN A 25 8.24 -29.66 8.99
C GLN A 25 7.12 -30.66 8.71
N GLY A 26 6.05 -30.68 9.52
CA GLY A 26 4.85 -31.48 9.29
C GLY A 26 4.00 -31.05 8.08
N GLY A 27 4.45 -30.06 7.30
CA GLY A 27 3.82 -29.64 6.02
C GLY A 27 2.54 -28.81 6.17
N GLY A 28 2.05 -28.62 7.40
CA GLY A 28 0.89 -27.80 7.69
C GLY A 28 1.23 -26.30 7.75
N LYS A 29 0.28 -25.45 7.33
CA LYS A 29 0.34 -24.02 7.64
C LYS A 29 0.21 -23.85 9.16
N LEU A 30 1.10 -23.06 9.77
CA LEU A 30 0.99 -22.73 11.19
C LEU A 30 -0.37 -22.08 11.49
N PRO A 31 -1.05 -22.47 12.57
CA PRO A 31 -2.30 -21.85 13.00
C PRO A 31 -2.08 -20.40 13.44
N SER A 32 -3.14 -19.70 13.85
CA SER A 32 -3.01 -18.31 14.31
C SER A 32 -2.09 -18.21 15.53
N GLU A 33 -1.44 -17.06 15.76
CA GLU A 33 -0.57 -16.84 16.93
C GLU A 33 -1.31 -17.15 18.26
N ARG A 34 -2.62 -16.90 18.31
CA ARG A 34 -3.43 -17.19 19.50
C ARG A 34 -3.54 -18.70 19.70
N ASP A 35 -4.00 -19.42 18.68
CA ASP A 35 -4.24 -20.86 18.77
C ASP A 35 -2.91 -21.62 18.93
N LEU A 36 -1.82 -21.13 18.31
CA LEU A 36 -0.48 -21.68 18.47
C LEU A 36 0.05 -21.50 19.90
N ALA A 37 -0.21 -20.36 20.54
CA ALA A 37 0.18 -20.13 21.93
C ALA A 37 -0.60 -21.04 22.89
N GLU A 38 -1.88 -21.25 22.61
CA GLU A 38 -2.75 -22.18 23.35
C GLU A 38 -2.27 -23.64 23.17
N HIS A 39 -1.99 -24.07 21.93
CA HIS A 39 -1.49 -25.42 21.64
C HIS A 39 -0.13 -25.71 22.28
N LEU A 40 0.77 -24.73 22.29
CA LEU A 40 2.11 -24.88 22.89
C LEU A 40 2.12 -24.55 24.39
N ASN A 41 0.98 -24.16 24.97
CA ASN A 41 0.84 -23.74 26.36
C ASN A 41 1.88 -22.69 26.80
N VAL A 42 2.16 -21.71 25.93
CA VAL A 42 3.13 -20.64 26.19
C VAL A 42 2.49 -19.26 26.22
N LYS A 43 3.12 -18.31 26.91
CA LYS A 43 2.64 -16.93 26.90
C LYS A 43 2.82 -16.34 25.50
N ARG A 44 1.79 -15.64 25.01
CA ARG A 44 1.77 -15.04 23.66
C ARG A 44 2.98 -14.14 23.35
N HIS A 45 3.53 -13.45 24.35
CA HIS A 45 4.71 -12.61 24.16
C HIS A 45 5.99 -13.43 23.90
N GLN A 46 6.13 -14.61 24.52
CA GLN A 46 7.27 -15.51 24.30
C GLN A 46 7.18 -16.14 22.91
N LEU A 47 5.97 -16.56 22.51
CA LEU A 47 5.73 -17.05 21.15
C LEU A 47 6.04 -15.97 20.11
N ARG A 48 5.64 -14.71 20.34
CA ARG A 48 5.93 -13.61 19.41
C ARG A 48 7.44 -13.42 19.22
N LYS A 49 8.21 -13.44 20.32
CA LYS A 49 9.67 -13.33 20.28
C LYS A 49 10.31 -14.48 19.50
N ALA A 50 9.85 -15.72 19.71
CA ALA A 50 10.33 -16.89 18.97
C ALA A 50 10.02 -16.79 17.46
N LEU A 51 8.78 -16.40 17.11
CA LEU A 51 8.36 -16.21 15.72
C LEU A 51 9.13 -15.08 15.03
N GLU A 52 9.53 -14.05 15.76
CA GLU A 52 10.34 -12.94 15.25
C GLU A 52 11.77 -13.40 14.91
N LEU A 53 12.43 -14.14 15.80
CA LEU A 53 13.75 -14.72 15.55
C LEU A 53 13.73 -15.70 14.36
N LEU A 54 12.69 -16.52 14.26
CA LEU A 54 12.50 -17.43 13.12
C LEU A 54 12.30 -16.68 11.79
N ARG A 55 11.72 -15.47 11.81
CA ARG A 55 11.61 -14.63 10.60
C ARG A 55 12.93 -13.95 10.25
N GLN A 56 13.66 -13.47 11.26
CA GLN A 56 14.98 -12.84 11.06
C GLN A 56 16.02 -13.83 10.51
N SER A 57 15.95 -15.09 10.93
CA SER A 57 16.81 -16.18 10.43
C SER A 57 16.38 -16.75 9.08
N GLY A 58 15.21 -16.36 8.55
CA GLY A 58 14.70 -16.82 7.26
C GLY A 58 13.91 -18.14 7.31
N ASP A 59 13.80 -18.77 8.48
CA ASP A 59 13.04 -20.03 8.67
C ASP A 59 11.54 -19.85 8.45
N LEU A 60 11.00 -18.68 8.80
CA LEU A 60 9.61 -18.30 8.58
C LEU A 60 9.48 -17.16 7.59
N LYS A 61 8.47 -17.25 6.71
CA LYS A 61 8.06 -16.13 5.87
C LYS A 61 7.72 -14.91 6.73
N PRO A 62 7.97 -13.68 6.24
CA PRO A 62 7.61 -12.46 6.94
C PRO A 62 6.17 -12.52 7.44
N ALA A 63 5.93 -11.96 8.64
CA ALA A 63 4.57 -11.89 9.17
C ALA A 63 3.70 -11.20 8.11
N ARG A 64 2.71 -11.92 7.58
CA ARG A 64 1.72 -11.31 6.71
C ARG A 64 0.97 -10.34 7.60
N ALA A 65 1.23 -9.04 7.44
CA ALA A 65 0.55 -8.01 8.20
C ALA A 65 -0.95 -8.28 8.08
N ARG A 66 -1.64 -8.52 9.20
CA ARG A 66 -3.09 -8.80 9.21
C ARG A 66 -3.91 -7.61 8.68
N ARG A 67 -3.23 -6.50 8.44
CA ARG A 67 -3.58 -5.50 7.44
C ARG A 67 -2.26 -5.15 6.76
N ALA A 68 -2.03 -5.66 5.55
CA ALA A 68 -1.44 -4.74 4.60
C ALA A 68 -2.35 -3.50 4.67
N PRO A 69 -1.86 -2.25 4.73
CA PRO A 69 -2.69 -1.20 4.16
C PRO A 69 -3.06 -1.80 2.81
N THR A 70 -4.36 -1.92 2.52
CA THR A 70 -4.79 -2.10 1.15
C THR A 70 -3.91 -1.15 0.38
N ALA A 71 -2.89 -1.67 -0.31
CA ALA A 71 -2.43 -1.02 -1.50
C ALA A 71 -3.76 -0.95 -2.22
N LEU A 72 -4.35 0.25 -2.22
CA LEU A 72 -5.53 0.54 -3.03
C LEU A 72 -5.24 -0.23 -4.31
N PRO A 73 -6.15 -1.13 -4.75
CA PRO A 73 -5.87 -1.91 -5.97
C PRO A 73 -5.30 -0.91 -6.95
N ARG A 74 -4.12 -1.20 -7.53
CA ARG A 74 -3.45 -0.23 -8.41
C ARG A 74 -4.46 0.07 -9.51
N TYR A 75 -5.26 1.11 -9.30
CA TYR A 75 -6.47 1.34 -10.08
C TYR A 75 -6.04 1.62 -11.50
N GLY A 76 -4.79 2.07 -11.74
CA GLY A 76 -4.21 2.32 -13.06
C GLY A 76 -4.54 1.28 -14.13
N GLU A 77 -4.11 0.01 -14.00
CA GLU A 77 -4.26 -0.94 -15.12
C GLU A 77 -5.71 -1.40 -15.36
N GLU A 78 -6.48 -1.58 -14.28
CA GLU A 78 -7.88 -2.00 -14.38
C GLU A 78 -8.78 -0.84 -14.83
N LEU A 79 -8.55 0.37 -14.30
CA LEU A 79 -9.27 1.59 -14.65
C LEU A 79 -9.03 1.98 -16.11
N VAL A 80 -7.80 1.86 -16.61
CA VAL A 80 -7.49 2.07 -18.05
C VAL A 80 -8.26 1.10 -18.93
N ARG A 81 -8.50 -0.14 -18.47
CA ARG A 81 -9.27 -1.15 -19.24
C ARG A 81 -10.78 -0.91 -19.24
N VAL A 82 -11.31 -0.24 -18.21
CA VAL A 82 -12.76 -0.04 -18.06
C VAL A 82 -13.22 1.38 -18.34
N THR A 83 -12.32 2.33 -18.58
CA THR A 83 -12.66 3.72 -18.86
C THR A 83 -12.68 4.05 -20.36
N ASN A 84 -13.25 5.20 -20.70
CA ASN A 84 -13.24 5.74 -22.06
C ASN A 84 -12.97 7.26 -22.05
N PRO A 85 -12.59 7.86 -23.19
CA PRO A 85 -12.24 9.28 -23.26
C PRO A 85 -13.35 10.24 -22.81
N ILE A 86 -14.63 9.87 -22.93
CA ILE A 86 -15.76 10.72 -22.52
C ILE A 86 -15.80 10.81 -20.99
N GLU A 87 -15.66 9.69 -20.28
CA GLU A 87 -15.61 9.66 -18.81
C GLU A 87 -14.44 10.48 -18.25
N VAL A 88 -13.28 10.45 -18.94
CA VAL A 88 -12.13 11.30 -18.56
C VAL A 88 -12.48 12.77 -18.68
N LEU A 89 -13.13 13.19 -19.78
CA LEU A 89 -13.56 14.58 -19.97
C LEU A 89 -14.62 15.01 -18.96
N GLU A 90 -15.58 14.13 -18.63
CA GLU A 90 -16.60 14.37 -17.61
C GLU A 90 -15.95 14.60 -16.23
N LEU A 91 -15.00 13.76 -15.84
CA LEU A 91 -14.29 13.90 -14.58
C LEU A 91 -13.46 15.20 -14.54
N ARG A 92 -12.81 15.56 -15.65
CA ARG A 92 -12.09 16.84 -15.78
C ARG A 92 -13.03 18.03 -15.58
N LEU A 93 -14.21 18.01 -16.19
CA LEU A 93 -15.22 19.07 -16.02
C LEU A 93 -15.74 19.19 -14.57
N LEU A 94 -15.81 18.08 -13.83
CA LEU A 94 -16.21 18.09 -12.42
C LEU A 94 -15.11 18.62 -11.50
N MET A 95 -13.85 18.25 -11.76
CA MET A 95 -12.74 18.53 -10.83
C MET A 95 -11.98 19.83 -11.15
N GLU A 96 -11.60 20.02 -12.41
CA GLU A 96 -10.63 21.03 -12.80
C GLU A 96 -11.09 22.47 -12.56
N PRO A 97 -12.36 22.87 -12.76
CA PRO A 97 -12.77 24.25 -12.49
C PRO A 97 -12.58 24.63 -11.01
N GLY A 98 -12.89 23.70 -10.10
CA GLY A 98 -12.67 23.89 -8.67
C GLY A 98 -11.18 24.00 -8.32
N LEU A 99 -10.34 23.17 -8.94
CA LEU A 99 -8.89 23.19 -8.74
C LEU A 99 -8.25 24.44 -9.35
N ALA A 100 -8.69 24.88 -10.53
CA ALA A 100 -8.25 26.13 -11.15
C ALA A 100 -8.60 27.35 -10.28
N ARG A 101 -9.80 27.38 -9.69
CA ARG A 101 -10.18 28.42 -8.72
C ARG A 101 -9.28 28.39 -7.47
N LEU A 102 -8.92 27.22 -6.97
CA LEU A 102 -7.99 27.14 -5.83
C LEU A 102 -6.59 27.58 -6.23
N ALA A 103 -6.12 27.19 -7.41
CA ALA A 103 -4.83 27.58 -7.94
C ALA A 103 -4.73 29.10 -8.11
N SER A 104 -5.76 29.76 -8.63
CA SER A 104 -5.76 31.23 -8.79
C SER A 104 -5.62 31.99 -7.46
N LEU A 105 -6.05 31.40 -6.35
CA LEU A 105 -5.95 31.99 -5.01
C LEU A 105 -4.66 31.63 -4.26
N ARG A 106 -3.99 30.53 -4.64
CA ARG A 106 -2.93 29.90 -3.85
C ARG A 106 -1.58 29.79 -4.54
N ALA A 107 -1.55 29.90 -5.88
CA ALA A 107 -0.34 29.78 -6.66
C ALA A 107 0.67 30.88 -6.27
N SER A 108 1.91 30.48 -6.06
CA SER A 108 3.04 31.40 -6.06
C SER A 108 3.35 31.89 -7.48
N SER A 109 4.09 32.99 -7.59
CA SER A 109 4.58 33.50 -8.89
C SER A 109 5.34 32.44 -9.69
N PHE A 110 6.12 31.58 -9.01
CA PHE A 110 6.83 30.47 -9.63
C PHE A 110 5.88 29.38 -10.17
N GLU A 111 4.81 29.06 -9.43
CA GLU A 111 3.77 28.13 -9.90
C GLU A 111 2.99 28.70 -11.10
N THR A 112 2.64 29.99 -11.07
CA THR A 112 2.00 30.67 -12.19
C THR A 112 2.88 30.64 -13.44
N ALA A 113 4.18 30.93 -13.30
CA ALA A 113 5.11 30.86 -14.43
C ALA A 113 5.17 29.44 -15.04
N ARG A 114 5.19 28.39 -14.20
CA ARG A 114 5.15 27.00 -14.66
C ARG A 114 3.84 26.64 -15.39
N ILE A 115 2.70 27.15 -14.94
CA ILE A 115 1.41 26.95 -15.62
C ILE A 115 1.44 27.60 -17.00
N ILE A 116 1.96 28.83 -17.12
CA ILE A 116 2.07 29.54 -18.39
C ILE A 116 3.00 28.80 -19.36
N ASP A 117 4.15 28.32 -18.87
CA ASP A 117 5.09 27.53 -19.66
C ASP A 117 4.44 26.24 -20.19
N ALA A 118 3.72 25.53 -19.32
CA ALA A 118 3.00 24.31 -19.69
C ALA A 118 1.80 24.57 -20.64
N ALA A 119 1.30 25.80 -20.72
CA ALA A 119 0.24 26.19 -21.65
C ALA A 119 0.74 26.36 -23.10
N THR A 120 2.02 26.08 -23.36
CA THR A 120 2.61 26.13 -24.70
C THR A 120 2.78 24.71 -25.27
N THR A 121 2.50 24.56 -26.56
CA THR A 121 2.67 23.28 -27.28
C THR A 121 3.85 23.39 -28.24
N PRO A 122 5.00 22.73 -27.94
CA PRO A 122 6.10 22.66 -28.88
C PRO A 122 5.70 21.93 -30.18
N GLU A 123 6.27 22.31 -31.32
CA GLU A 123 5.91 21.79 -32.65
C GLU A 123 6.01 20.25 -32.79
N ASN A 124 6.82 19.59 -31.94
CA ASN A 124 7.05 18.15 -31.96
C ASN A 124 6.54 17.42 -30.70
N ALA A 125 5.76 18.08 -29.84
CA ALA A 125 5.27 17.48 -28.61
C ALA A 125 3.94 16.73 -28.83
N SER A 126 3.74 15.64 -28.08
CA SER A 126 2.43 14.98 -28.02
C SER A 126 1.41 15.92 -27.39
N SER A 127 0.34 16.25 -28.12
CA SER A 127 -0.73 17.13 -27.63
C SER A 127 -1.34 16.64 -26.31
N GLY A 128 -1.51 15.32 -26.16
CA GLY A 128 -2.02 14.72 -24.92
C GLY A 128 -1.04 14.85 -23.73
N ALA A 129 0.27 14.75 -23.99
CA ALA A 129 1.27 14.91 -22.93
C ALA A 129 1.37 16.37 -22.47
N VAL A 130 1.29 17.32 -23.39
CA VAL A 130 1.28 18.76 -23.09
C VAL A 130 0.01 19.16 -22.34
N ASP A 131 -1.16 18.71 -22.82
CA ASP A 131 -2.44 18.92 -22.13
C ASP A 131 -2.40 18.35 -20.70
N PHE A 132 -1.97 17.10 -20.53
CA PHE A 132 -1.87 16.51 -19.19
C PHE A 132 -0.91 17.28 -18.27
N ALA A 133 0.24 17.73 -18.79
CA ALA A 133 1.21 18.50 -18.02
C ALA A 133 0.65 19.86 -17.56
N PHE A 134 -0.07 20.57 -18.44
CA PHE A 134 -0.73 21.84 -18.10
C PHE A 134 -1.74 21.66 -16.97
N HIS A 135 -2.62 20.66 -17.09
CA HIS A 135 -3.65 20.41 -16.09
C HIS A 135 -3.04 19.94 -14.75
N LEU A 136 -1.99 19.12 -14.78
CA LEU A 136 -1.27 18.71 -13.57
C LEU A 136 -0.59 19.90 -12.87
N ALA A 137 -0.08 20.88 -13.63
CA ALA A 137 0.49 22.11 -13.07
C ALA A 137 -0.55 22.93 -12.32
N ILE A 138 -1.78 23.06 -12.85
CA ILE A 138 -2.90 23.70 -12.15
C ILE A 138 -3.26 22.96 -10.87
N VAL A 139 -3.39 21.63 -10.94
CA VAL A 139 -3.73 20.77 -9.79
C VAL A 139 -2.71 20.90 -8.67
N ALA A 140 -1.41 20.93 -9.02
CA ALA A 140 -0.34 21.14 -8.05
C ALA A 140 -0.44 22.53 -7.39
N ALA A 141 -0.69 23.57 -8.18
CA ALA A 141 -0.81 24.95 -7.71
C ALA A 141 -2.07 25.20 -6.84
N ALA A 142 -3.09 24.34 -6.95
CA ALA A 142 -4.26 24.36 -6.07
C ALA A 142 -3.92 24.08 -4.59
N ARG A 143 -2.72 23.53 -4.31
CA ARG A 143 -2.23 23.15 -2.97
C ARG A 143 -3.26 22.34 -2.17
N ASN A 144 -3.95 21.44 -2.86
CA ASN A 144 -4.82 20.44 -2.26
C ASN A 144 -4.19 19.08 -2.53
N HIS A 145 -3.39 18.60 -1.56
CA HIS A 145 -2.62 17.37 -1.72
C HIS A 145 -3.52 16.17 -2.00
N LEU A 146 -4.67 16.07 -1.33
CA LEU A 146 -5.60 14.97 -1.55
C LEU A 146 -6.16 14.97 -2.98
N ALA A 147 -6.57 16.14 -3.50
CA ALA A 147 -7.04 16.24 -4.88
C ALA A 147 -5.94 15.89 -5.90
N ALA A 148 -4.69 16.27 -5.63
CA ALA A 148 -3.56 15.93 -6.47
C ALA A 148 -3.27 14.42 -6.52
N GLU A 149 -3.56 13.68 -5.45
CA GLU A 149 -3.43 12.22 -5.44
C GLU A 149 -4.55 11.51 -6.22
N PHE A 150 -5.75 12.08 -6.24
CA PHE A 150 -6.86 11.54 -7.04
C PHE A 150 -6.79 11.89 -8.54
N TYR A 151 -5.99 12.89 -8.91
CA TYR A 151 -5.89 13.38 -10.29
C TYR A 151 -4.86 12.62 -11.14
N LYS A 152 -3.86 11.99 -10.51
CA LYS A 152 -2.74 11.31 -11.19
C LYS A 152 -3.09 9.90 -11.66
#